data_AF-A0A933WKX5-F1
#
_entry.id   AF-A0A933WKX5-F1
#
_cell.length_a   1.000
_cell.length_b   1.000
_cell.length_c   1.000
_cell.angle_alpha   90.00
_cell.angle_beta   90.00
_cell.angle_gamma   90.00
#
_symmetry.space_group_name_H-M   'P 1'
#
loop_
_entity.id
_entity.type
_entity.pdbx_description
1 polymer ?
#
loop_
_entity_poly.entity_id
_entity_poly.type
_entity_poly.pdbx_seq_one_letter_code
_entity_poly.pdbx_strand_id
1 'polypeptide(L)'
;MVPRKKILNSLTHRSARYLVLVIAMFFVCGAKATYADTLLSNSYAYAFGSNPNAIIIDVDIFDNYLGDYSMYYWQYTVTNNSYNPSPGITNGFSGFLLELPILIPELANMSAPNANWDYNCCAGNRVEYAVEWDIKPLDGNGILPEQQGVFGFTTTPRTWTNSDGWFHTWKGELQVDRISFTGGPEIPNAVAPEPISSILFLSGGSFLAGRNYLRKKRKNS
;
A
#
# COMPACT_ATOMS: atom_id res chain seq x y z
N MET A 1 19.95 -25.49 66.56
CA MET A 1 18.89 -24.52 66.19
C MET A 1 19.47 -23.52 65.19
N VAL A 2 19.08 -23.61 63.91
CA VAL A 2 19.49 -22.63 62.88
C VAL A 2 18.38 -21.59 62.75
N PRO A 3 18.68 -20.27 62.75
CA PRO A 3 17.63 -19.25 62.74
C PRO A 3 16.89 -19.21 61.39
N ARG A 4 15.60 -19.58 61.44
CA ARG A 4 14.63 -19.60 60.32
C ARG A 4 14.56 -18.30 59.49
N LYS A 5 15.04 -17.15 59.99
CA LYS A 5 14.97 -15.86 59.29
C LYS A 5 15.91 -15.73 58.08
N LYS A 6 17.03 -16.48 58.02
CA LYS A 6 17.97 -16.36 56.88
C LYS A 6 17.52 -17.03 55.58
N ILE A 7 16.56 -17.95 55.64
CA ILE A 7 16.12 -18.74 54.47
C ILE A 7 15.07 -17.98 53.64
N LEU A 8 14.23 -17.15 54.27
CA LEU A 8 13.16 -16.43 53.55
C LEU A 8 13.69 -15.32 52.63
N ASN A 9 14.76 -14.61 53.02
CA ASN A 9 15.34 -13.52 52.23
C ASN A 9 16.09 -14.00 50.96
N SER A 10 16.50 -15.26 50.89
CA SER A 10 17.23 -15.78 49.72
C SER A 10 16.30 -16.26 48.60
N LEU A 11 15.03 -16.58 48.91
CA LEU A 11 14.04 -17.07 47.94
C LEU A 11 13.34 -15.94 47.19
N THR A 12 13.08 -14.81 47.85
CA THR A 12 12.52 -13.60 47.23
C THR A 12 13.49 -12.93 46.24
N HIS A 13 14.80 -13.01 46.51
CA HIS A 13 15.81 -12.42 45.63
C HIS A 13 16.05 -13.23 44.34
N ARG A 14 15.83 -14.55 44.37
CA ARG A 14 15.96 -15.42 43.18
C ARG A 14 14.76 -15.31 42.25
N SER A 15 13.55 -15.28 42.81
CA SER A 15 12.29 -15.12 42.04
C SER A 15 12.19 -13.76 41.34
N ALA A 16 12.65 -12.67 41.98
CA ALA A 16 12.71 -11.35 41.34
C ALA A 16 13.67 -11.30 40.13
N ARG A 17 14.79 -12.05 40.16
CA ARG A 17 15.75 -12.10 39.03
C ARG A 17 15.18 -12.81 37.81
N TYR A 18 14.40 -13.88 38.00
CA TYR A 18 13.72 -14.56 36.89
C TYR A 18 12.59 -13.71 36.30
N LEU A 19 11.84 -12.98 37.14
CA LEU A 19 10.79 -12.08 36.66
C LEU A 19 11.35 -10.94 35.77
N VAL A 20 12.48 -10.35 36.15
CA VAL A 20 13.18 -9.33 35.35
C VAL A 20 13.71 -9.90 34.03
N LEU A 21 14.19 -11.15 34.04
CA LEU A 21 14.69 -11.82 32.83
C LEU A 21 13.56 -12.19 31.85
N VAL A 22 12.38 -12.57 32.36
CA VAL A 22 11.18 -12.82 31.54
C VAL A 22 10.66 -11.52 30.94
N ILE A 23 10.59 -10.43 31.72
CA ILE A 23 10.20 -9.10 31.21
C ILE A 23 11.20 -8.62 30.16
N ALA A 24 12.50 -8.80 30.37
CA ALA A 24 13.53 -8.44 29.39
C ALA A 24 13.43 -9.26 28.08
N MET A 25 13.08 -10.56 28.14
CA MET A 25 12.82 -11.34 26.91
C MET A 25 11.59 -10.86 26.14
N PHE A 26 10.54 -10.38 26.81
CA PHE A 26 9.39 -9.76 26.13
C PHE A 26 9.74 -8.43 25.45
N PHE A 27 10.77 -7.71 25.91
CA PHE A 27 11.27 -6.50 25.26
C PHE A 27 12.30 -6.76 24.15
N VAL A 28 12.98 -7.91 24.14
CA VAL A 28 13.96 -8.27 23.09
C VAL A 28 13.32 -8.98 21.90
N CYS A 29 12.14 -9.60 22.07
CA CYS A 29 11.19 -9.76 20.97
C CYS A 29 10.47 -8.43 20.73
N GLY A 30 11.26 -7.39 20.44
CA GLY A 30 10.72 -6.14 19.92
C GLY A 30 9.72 -6.49 18.83
N ALA A 31 8.51 -5.96 18.97
CA ALA A 31 7.53 -5.97 17.91
C ALA A 31 8.31 -5.62 16.65
N LYS A 32 8.51 -6.61 15.76
CA LYS A 32 8.91 -6.28 14.40
C LYS A 32 7.77 -5.37 13.97
N ALA A 33 8.04 -4.08 13.86
CA ALA A 33 7.19 -3.20 13.10
C ALA A 33 7.11 -3.91 11.76
N THR A 34 5.99 -4.56 11.54
CA THR A 34 5.75 -5.36 10.37
C THR A 34 5.58 -4.31 9.29
N TYR A 35 6.69 -3.98 8.63
CA TYR A 35 6.65 -3.11 7.46
C TYR A 35 5.74 -3.79 6.45
N ALA A 36 4.92 -3.00 5.76
CA ALA A 36 4.12 -3.53 4.67
C ALA A 36 5.07 -4.12 3.63
N ASP A 37 4.78 -5.34 3.17
CA ASP A 37 5.56 -5.95 2.10
C ASP A 37 5.08 -5.36 0.78
N THR A 38 6.02 -4.95 -0.07
CA THR A 38 5.72 -4.55 -1.44
C THR A 38 5.38 -5.79 -2.26
N LEU A 39 4.13 -5.89 -2.69
CA LEU A 39 3.62 -6.95 -3.55
C LEU A 39 4.04 -6.78 -5.01
N LEU A 40 4.07 -5.52 -5.46
CA LEU A 40 4.44 -5.14 -6.81
C LEU A 40 5.05 -3.75 -6.79
N SER A 41 6.05 -3.54 -7.65
CA SER A 41 6.59 -2.23 -7.99
C SER A 41 6.88 -2.20 -9.49
N ASN A 42 6.35 -1.21 -10.21
CA ASN A 42 6.54 -1.05 -11.64
C ASN A 42 6.59 0.44 -12.03
N SER A 43 7.11 0.75 -13.22
CA SER A 43 7.32 2.12 -13.69
C SER A 43 6.89 2.34 -15.13
N TYR A 44 6.20 3.46 -15.37
CA TYR A 44 5.62 3.81 -16.66
C TYR A 44 6.09 5.19 -17.11
N ALA A 45 6.72 5.26 -18.29
CA ALA A 45 7.18 6.50 -18.87
C ALA A 45 6.26 6.97 -20.00
N TYR A 46 5.93 8.26 -20.01
CA TYR A 46 5.13 8.90 -21.04
C TYR A 46 5.88 10.04 -21.69
N ALA A 47 5.92 10.01 -23.02
CA ALA A 47 6.59 11.00 -23.82
C ALA A 47 5.76 12.27 -23.99
N PHE A 48 6.44 13.42 -23.96
CA PHE A 48 5.86 14.71 -24.35
C PHE A 48 6.93 15.60 -24.99
N GLY A 49 6.61 16.20 -26.13
CA GLY A 49 7.58 16.94 -26.92
C GLY A 49 8.77 16.06 -27.34
N SER A 50 9.99 16.47 -26.99
CA SER A 50 11.22 15.71 -27.24
C SER A 50 11.66 14.82 -26.09
N ASN A 51 10.98 14.85 -24.93
CA ASN A 51 11.34 14.05 -23.77
C ASN A 51 10.52 12.75 -23.74
N PRO A 52 11.15 11.57 -23.91
CA PRO A 52 10.44 10.29 -23.84
C PRO A 52 9.95 9.93 -22.43
N ASN A 53 10.53 10.56 -21.40
CA ASN A 53 10.21 10.36 -19.99
C ASN A 53 9.64 11.65 -19.39
N ALA A 54 8.80 12.37 -20.12
CA ALA A 54 8.25 13.64 -19.65
C ALA A 54 7.43 13.50 -18.37
N ILE A 55 6.68 12.41 -18.27
CA ILE A 55 6.06 11.92 -17.02
C ILE A 55 6.58 10.51 -16.76
N ILE A 56 6.89 10.23 -15.50
CA ILE A 56 7.10 8.88 -14.99
C ILE A 56 6.05 8.63 -13.91
N ILE A 57 5.36 7.50 -13.98
CA ILE A 57 4.43 7.03 -12.95
C ILE A 57 4.98 5.73 -12.41
N ASP A 58 5.47 5.77 -11.19
CA ASP A 58 5.84 4.57 -10.43
C ASP A 58 4.63 4.12 -9.63
N VAL A 59 4.32 2.82 -9.67
CA VAL A 59 3.24 2.22 -8.90
C VAL A 59 3.79 1.17 -7.97
N ASP A 60 3.45 1.32 -6.69
CA ASP A 60 3.77 0.37 -5.64
C ASP A 60 2.46 -0.14 -5.03
N ILE A 61 2.35 -1.46 -4.86
CA ILE A 61 1.24 -2.11 -4.18
C ILE A 61 1.76 -2.72 -2.89
N PHE A 62 1.14 -2.38 -1.77
CA PHE A 62 1.53 -2.87 -0.45
C PHE A 62 0.42 -3.75 0.15
N ASP A 63 0.79 -4.82 0.85
CA ASP A 63 -0.13 -5.78 1.48
C ASP A 63 -0.68 -5.33 2.85
N ASN A 64 -0.36 -4.11 3.24
CA ASN A 64 -0.70 -3.55 4.53
C ASN A 64 -0.85 -2.04 4.42
N TYR A 65 -2.03 -1.54 4.82
CA TYR A 65 -2.28 -0.12 4.96
C TYR A 65 -2.33 0.27 6.45
N LEU A 66 -1.33 1.01 6.92
CA LEU A 66 -1.26 1.53 8.30
C LEU A 66 -1.43 0.47 9.42
N GLY A 67 -1.02 -0.78 9.15
CA GLY A 67 -1.14 -1.93 10.03
C GLY A 67 -2.30 -2.88 9.68
N ASP A 68 -3.15 -2.52 8.72
CA ASP A 68 -4.27 -3.34 8.27
C ASP A 68 -3.88 -4.23 7.08
N TYR A 69 -3.64 -5.51 7.37
CA TYR A 69 -3.33 -6.56 6.39
C TYR A 69 -4.55 -7.05 5.59
N SER A 70 -5.75 -6.57 5.92
CA SER A 70 -6.96 -6.87 5.14
C SER A 70 -7.15 -5.89 3.97
N MET A 71 -6.20 -4.97 3.76
CA MET A 71 -6.27 -3.93 2.75
C MET A 71 -4.96 -3.86 1.98
N TYR A 72 -5.07 -3.73 0.66
CA TYR A 72 -3.96 -3.29 -0.18
C TYR A 72 -3.94 -1.78 -0.28
N TYR A 73 -2.74 -1.21 -0.25
CA TYR A 73 -2.50 0.20 -0.57
C TYR A 73 -1.87 0.32 -1.94
N TRP A 74 -2.54 1.05 -2.82
CA TRP A 74 -2.11 1.35 -4.18
C TRP A 74 -1.53 2.76 -4.16
N GLN A 75 -0.23 2.88 -4.39
CA GLN A 75 0.47 4.16 -4.40
C GLN A 75 0.99 4.45 -5.80
N TYR A 76 0.75 5.67 -6.28
CA TYR A 76 1.24 6.16 -7.55
C TYR A 76 2.10 7.38 -7.31
N THR A 77 3.39 7.25 -7.56
CA THR A 77 4.33 8.37 -7.51
C THR A 77 4.50 8.91 -8.91
N VAL A 78 3.98 10.12 -9.14
CA VAL A 78 4.09 10.81 -10.43
C VAL A 78 5.27 11.78 -10.36
N THR A 79 6.27 11.54 -11.19
CA THR A 79 7.39 12.45 -11.41
C THR A 79 7.19 13.19 -12.73
N ASN A 80 7.02 14.50 -12.67
CA ASN A 80 6.90 15.33 -13.87
C ASN A 80 8.27 15.91 -14.24
N ASN A 81 8.91 15.36 -15.25
CA ASN A 81 10.22 15.85 -15.71
C ASN A 81 10.09 17.06 -16.65
N SER A 82 9.03 17.14 -17.47
CA SER A 82 8.91 18.24 -18.45
C SER A 82 7.51 18.49 -19.02
N TYR A 83 6.47 17.81 -18.55
CA TYR A 83 5.11 17.99 -19.05
C TYR A 83 4.50 19.28 -18.51
N ASN A 84 4.46 20.30 -19.35
CA ASN A 84 3.62 21.48 -19.20
C ASN A 84 3.38 22.04 -20.61
N PRO A 85 2.29 21.66 -21.28
CA PRO A 85 2.10 21.94 -22.72
C PRO A 85 2.20 23.42 -23.10
N SER A 86 1.77 24.32 -22.21
CA SER A 86 1.86 25.75 -22.42
C SER A 86 2.20 26.48 -21.11
N PRO A 87 3.49 26.57 -20.74
CA PRO A 87 3.90 27.18 -19.48
C PRO A 87 3.39 28.62 -19.34
N GLY A 88 2.78 28.93 -18.19
CA GLY A 88 2.12 30.21 -17.91
C GLY A 88 0.66 30.30 -18.36
N ILE A 89 0.16 29.31 -19.11
CA ILE A 89 -1.24 29.15 -19.52
C ILE A 89 -1.85 27.90 -18.91
N THR A 90 -1.09 26.80 -18.89
CA THR A 90 -1.47 25.51 -18.31
C THR A 90 -0.76 25.27 -16.98
N ASN A 91 -1.34 24.41 -16.13
CA ASN A 91 -0.91 24.21 -14.74
C ASN A 91 -0.12 22.91 -14.49
N GLY A 92 0.44 22.29 -15.54
CA GLY A 92 1.26 21.07 -15.44
C GLY A 92 0.41 19.79 -15.38
N PHE A 93 0.95 18.71 -14.83
CA PHE A 93 0.19 17.47 -14.61
C PHE A 93 -0.87 17.72 -13.53
N SER A 94 -2.13 17.85 -13.95
CA SER A 94 -3.18 18.43 -13.10
C SER A 94 -4.49 17.66 -13.12
N GLY A 95 -4.54 16.57 -13.87
CA GLY A 95 -5.49 15.52 -13.56
C GLY A 95 -4.97 14.16 -13.99
N PHE A 96 -5.39 13.16 -13.22
CA PHE A 96 -4.93 11.79 -13.27
C PHE A 96 -6.12 10.89 -13.04
N LEU A 97 -6.49 10.15 -14.08
CA LEU A 97 -7.60 9.22 -14.05
C LEU A 97 -7.09 7.81 -14.30
N LEU A 98 -7.44 6.90 -13.40
CA LEU A 98 -7.29 5.46 -13.57
C LEU A 98 -8.65 4.86 -13.88
N GLU A 99 -8.80 4.23 -15.05
CA GLU A 99 -10.05 3.58 -15.44
C GLU A 99 -10.04 2.13 -14.94
N LEU A 100 -11.00 1.79 -14.10
CA LEU A 100 -11.12 0.47 -13.48
C LEU A 100 -11.93 -0.48 -14.36
N PRO A 101 -11.50 -1.74 -14.54
CA PRO A 101 -12.23 -2.70 -15.37
C PRO A 101 -13.57 -3.14 -14.73
N ILE A 102 -13.70 -2.98 -13.42
CA ILE A 102 -14.88 -3.33 -12.64
C ILE A 102 -15.13 -2.30 -11.54
N LEU A 103 -16.37 -2.27 -11.03
CA LEU A 103 -16.72 -1.52 -9.83
C LEU A 103 -16.03 -2.13 -8.61
N ILE A 104 -15.37 -1.28 -7.81
CA ILE A 104 -14.69 -1.66 -6.57
C ILE A 104 -15.45 -1.01 -5.41
N PRO A 105 -16.45 -1.69 -4.82
CA PRO A 105 -17.34 -1.07 -3.84
C PRO A 105 -16.65 -0.71 -2.52
N GLU A 106 -15.53 -1.36 -2.21
CA GLU A 106 -14.75 -1.13 -0.99
C GLU A 106 -13.53 -0.22 -1.20
N LEU A 107 -13.42 0.44 -2.35
CA LEU A 107 -12.39 1.44 -2.60
C LEU A 107 -12.52 2.57 -1.58
N ALA A 108 -11.43 2.91 -0.90
CA ALA A 108 -11.44 3.90 0.16
C ALA A 108 -10.09 4.60 0.33
N ASN A 109 -10.03 5.57 1.25
CA ASN A 109 -8.81 6.25 1.69
C ASN A 109 -8.00 6.86 0.54
N MET A 110 -8.70 7.53 -0.38
CA MET A 110 -8.05 8.28 -1.45
C MET A 110 -7.14 9.35 -0.86
N SER A 111 -5.93 9.46 -1.41
CA SER A 111 -4.91 10.44 -1.04
C SER A 111 -4.36 11.13 -2.28
N ALA A 112 -3.89 12.35 -2.10
CA ALA A 112 -3.30 13.19 -3.13
C ALA A 112 -2.11 13.98 -2.57
N PRO A 113 -1.29 14.63 -3.40
CA PRO A 113 -0.11 15.38 -2.95
C PRO A 113 -0.43 16.49 -1.93
N ASN A 114 -1.63 17.08 -2.02
CA ASN A 114 -2.13 18.06 -1.06
C ASN A 114 -3.68 18.08 -1.10
N ALA A 115 -4.29 18.87 -0.20
CA ALA A 115 -5.74 18.92 -0.02
C ALA A 115 -6.51 19.71 -1.10
N ASN A 116 -5.83 20.35 -2.05
CA ASN A 116 -6.47 21.11 -3.13
C ASN A 116 -6.82 20.25 -4.35
N TRP A 117 -6.45 18.96 -4.32
CA TRP A 117 -6.86 18.01 -5.34
C TRP A 117 -8.26 17.50 -5.03
N ASP A 118 -9.15 17.65 -6.00
CA ASP A 118 -10.48 17.09 -5.99
C ASP A 118 -10.45 15.62 -6.42
N TYR A 119 -11.34 14.82 -5.83
CA TYR A 119 -11.53 13.42 -6.18
C TYR A 119 -12.79 13.25 -7.01
N ASN A 120 -12.69 12.52 -8.13
CA ASN A 120 -13.83 12.12 -8.96
C ASN A 120 -14.76 13.27 -9.41
N CYS A 121 -14.23 14.50 -9.55
CA CYS A 121 -15.03 15.65 -9.92
C CYS A 121 -15.50 15.61 -11.38
N CYS A 122 -14.77 14.88 -12.23
CA CYS A 122 -14.67 15.22 -13.64
C CYS A 122 -14.66 13.98 -14.57
N ALA A 123 -14.67 12.76 -14.01
CA ALA A 123 -14.78 11.47 -14.70
C ALA A 123 -16.16 11.24 -15.38
N GLY A 124 -17.07 12.21 -15.29
CA GLY A 124 -18.36 12.20 -15.98
C GLY A 124 -19.30 11.11 -15.47
N ASN A 125 -19.84 10.29 -16.38
CA ASN A 125 -20.80 9.23 -16.05
C ASN A 125 -20.15 7.90 -15.60
N ARG A 126 -18.82 7.83 -15.50
CA ARG A 126 -18.06 6.63 -15.12
C ARG A 126 -17.36 6.75 -13.77
N VAL A 127 -17.80 7.66 -12.91
CA VAL A 127 -17.21 7.89 -11.58
C VAL A 127 -17.09 6.59 -10.76
N GLU A 128 -18.02 5.65 -10.92
CA GLU A 128 -17.98 4.37 -10.20
C GLU A 128 -16.96 3.36 -10.76
N TYR A 129 -16.45 3.59 -11.98
CA TYR A 129 -15.43 2.79 -12.65
C TYR A 129 -14.12 3.57 -12.84
N ALA A 130 -13.87 4.58 -12.01
CA ALA A 130 -12.67 5.39 -12.11
C ALA A 130 -12.15 5.81 -10.73
N VAL A 131 -10.85 6.02 -10.67
CA VAL A 131 -10.19 6.76 -9.59
C VAL A 131 -9.58 7.98 -10.24
N GLU A 132 -10.10 9.16 -9.92
CA GLU A 132 -9.64 10.40 -10.51
C GLU A 132 -9.19 11.39 -9.44
N TRP A 133 -8.07 12.04 -9.73
CA TRP A 133 -7.57 13.20 -9.02
C TRP A 133 -7.46 14.35 -10.00
N ASP A 134 -7.93 15.52 -9.59
CA ASP A 134 -7.89 16.70 -10.43
C ASP A 134 -7.57 17.95 -9.58
N ILE A 135 -6.80 18.89 -10.12
CA ILE A 135 -6.59 20.20 -9.51
C ILE A 135 -6.73 21.29 -10.57
N LYS A 136 -7.77 22.10 -10.42
CA LYS A 136 -8.02 23.21 -11.33
C LYS A 136 -7.07 24.37 -11.07
N PRO A 137 -6.80 25.22 -12.08
CA PRO A 137 -5.85 26.33 -11.94
C PRO A 137 -6.21 27.34 -10.84
N LEU A 138 -7.50 27.46 -10.47
CA LEU A 138 -7.94 28.35 -9.39
C LEU A 138 -7.62 27.79 -7.99
N ASP A 139 -7.54 26.48 -7.85
CA ASP A 139 -7.28 25.78 -6.59
C ASP A 139 -5.78 25.53 -6.37
N GLY A 140 -5.01 25.55 -7.46
CA GLY A 140 -3.56 25.57 -7.41
C GLY A 140 -2.90 25.13 -8.72
N ASN A 141 -1.59 24.96 -8.65
CA ASN A 141 -0.86 24.26 -9.70
C ASN A 141 -0.93 22.75 -9.44
N GLY A 142 -0.99 21.98 -10.51
CA GLY A 142 -0.69 20.56 -10.44
C GLY A 142 0.78 20.29 -10.16
N ILE A 143 1.25 19.11 -10.55
CA ILE A 143 2.66 18.76 -10.48
C ILE A 143 3.33 19.46 -11.67
N LEU A 144 4.12 20.49 -11.41
CA LEU A 144 4.88 21.22 -12.44
C LEU A 144 6.14 20.43 -12.84
N PRO A 145 6.83 20.81 -13.94
CA PRO A 145 8.12 20.22 -14.28
C PRO A 145 9.11 20.27 -13.10
N GLU A 146 9.92 19.22 -12.98
CA GLU A 146 10.88 18.95 -11.90
C GLU A 146 10.24 18.72 -10.52
N GLN A 147 8.93 18.45 -10.47
CA GLN A 147 8.21 18.13 -9.25
C GLN A 147 7.70 16.69 -9.24
N GLN A 148 7.36 16.23 -8.04
CA GLN A 148 6.78 14.93 -7.80
C GLN A 148 5.54 15.06 -6.92
N GLY A 149 4.57 14.19 -7.16
CA GLY A 149 3.38 14.04 -6.31
C GLY A 149 3.05 12.57 -6.10
N VAL A 150 2.50 12.25 -4.93
CA VAL A 150 2.07 10.89 -4.58
C VAL A 150 0.55 10.88 -4.46
N PHE A 151 -0.06 9.94 -5.18
CA PHE A 151 -1.48 9.63 -5.12
C PHE A 151 -1.67 8.23 -4.57
N GLY A 152 -2.83 7.93 -4.02
CA GLY A 152 -3.11 6.57 -3.63
C GLY A 152 -4.54 6.34 -3.21
N PHE A 153 -4.87 5.06 -3.05
CA PHE A 153 -6.14 4.60 -2.50
C PHE A 153 -5.95 3.18 -1.96
N THR A 154 -6.99 2.68 -1.31
CA THR A 154 -6.98 1.34 -0.71
C THR A 154 -8.12 0.49 -1.23
N THR A 155 -7.90 -0.82 -1.27
CA THR A 155 -8.92 -1.83 -1.61
C THR A 155 -8.73 -3.04 -0.72
N THR A 156 -9.70 -3.96 -0.70
CA THR A 156 -9.40 -5.33 -0.23
C THR A 156 -8.39 -6.01 -1.17
N PRO A 157 -7.75 -7.14 -0.77
CA PRO A 157 -6.83 -7.88 -1.62
C PRO A 157 -7.43 -8.21 -2.99
N ARG A 158 -6.72 -7.79 -4.05
CA ARG A 158 -7.15 -7.92 -5.44
C ARG A 158 -6.00 -8.35 -6.34
N THR A 159 -6.32 -9.04 -7.42
CA THR A 159 -5.38 -9.17 -8.54
C THR A 159 -5.25 -7.82 -9.24
N TRP A 160 -4.16 -7.62 -9.97
CA TRP A 160 -3.90 -6.38 -10.71
C TRP A 160 -4.04 -6.58 -12.23
N THR A 161 -4.36 -5.49 -12.92
CA THR A 161 -4.30 -5.33 -14.38
C THR A 161 -3.80 -3.92 -14.72
N ASN A 162 -3.68 -3.57 -15.99
CA ASN A 162 -3.22 -2.25 -16.41
C ASN A 162 -4.40 -1.31 -16.64
N SER A 163 -4.22 -0.04 -16.27
CA SER A 163 -5.20 1.02 -16.50
C SER A 163 -5.18 1.50 -17.96
N ASP A 164 -6.38 1.71 -18.52
CA ASP A 164 -6.61 2.41 -19.79
C ASP A 164 -6.95 3.90 -19.58
N GLY A 165 -6.72 4.40 -18.37
CA GLY A 165 -6.94 5.77 -17.99
C GLY A 165 -6.06 6.79 -18.73
N TRP A 166 -5.92 7.98 -18.13
CA TRP A 166 -5.22 9.08 -18.78
C TRP A 166 -4.80 10.13 -17.77
N PHE A 167 -3.93 11.03 -18.20
CA PHE A 167 -3.63 12.27 -17.49
C PHE A 167 -3.76 13.48 -18.40
N HIS A 168 -3.83 14.66 -17.81
CA HIS A 168 -4.00 15.91 -18.55
C HIS A 168 -3.50 17.13 -17.77
N THR A 169 -3.68 18.30 -18.40
CA THR A 169 -3.52 19.60 -17.77
C THR A 169 -4.82 20.41 -17.88
N TRP A 170 -4.88 21.56 -17.21
CA TRP A 170 -5.96 22.52 -17.37
C TRP A 170 -5.51 23.79 -18.04
N LYS A 171 -6.41 24.40 -18.80
CA LYS A 171 -6.32 25.77 -19.31
C LYS A 171 -7.58 26.53 -18.88
N GLY A 172 -7.50 27.24 -17.76
CA GLY A 172 -8.69 27.76 -17.08
C GLY A 172 -9.61 26.61 -16.66
N GLU A 173 -10.90 26.70 -16.97
CA GLU A 173 -11.91 25.66 -16.66
C GLU A 173 -12.03 24.57 -17.75
N LEU A 174 -11.02 24.40 -18.60
CA LEU A 174 -11.02 23.38 -19.66
C LEU A 174 -9.89 22.37 -19.47
N GLN A 175 -10.23 21.09 -19.44
CA GLN A 175 -9.26 20.00 -19.54
C GLN A 175 -8.70 19.94 -20.96
N VAL A 176 -7.37 19.94 -21.09
CA VAL A 176 -6.69 19.95 -22.39
C VAL A 176 -5.46 19.04 -22.37
N ASP A 177 -4.92 18.75 -23.56
CA ASP A 177 -3.68 17.98 -23.74
C ASP A 177 -3.67 16.62 -23.04
N ARG A 178 -4.82 15.94 -23.09
CA ARG A 178 -5.02 14.60 -22.53
C ARG A 178 -4.10 13.57 -23.19
N ILE A 179 -3.39 12.81 -22.37
CA ILE A 179 -2.54 11.70 -22.78
C ILE A 179 -3.11 10.41 -22.19
N SER A 180 -3.55 9.51 -23.07
CA SER A 180 -4.03 8.19 -22.69
C SER A 180 -2.90 7.23 -22.38
N PHE A 181 -3.14 6.33 -21.42
CA PHE A 181 -2.25 5.24 -21.13
C PHE A 181 -2.31 4.18 -22.24
N THR A 182 -1.15 3.59 -22.57
CA THR A 182 -1.06 2.39 -23.42
C THR A 182 -0.46 1.28 -22.58
N GLY A 183 -1.30 0.43 -21.98
CA GLY A 183 -0.85 -0.52 -20.96
C GLY A 183 -0.34 0.20 -19.71
N GLY A 184 -1.18 1.05 -19.11
CA GLY A 184 -0.81 1.98 -18.04
C GLY A 184 -0.52 1.36 -16.67
N PRO A 185 -0.46 2.21 -15.63
CA PRO A 185 -0.14 1.79 -14.28
C PRO A 185 -1.07 0.71 -13.78
N GLU A 186 -0.56 -0.18 -12.93
CA GLU A 186 -1.38 -1.23 -12.36
C GLU A 186 -2.53 -0.69 -11.53
N ILE A 187 -3.67 -1.33 -11.66
CA ILE A 187 -4.92 -1.05 -10.97
C ILE A 187 -5.56 -2.36 -10.49
N PRO A 188 -6.47 -2.30 -9.52
CA PRO A 188 -7.17 -3.49 -9.09
C PRO A 188 -8.11 -4.02 -10.18
N ASN A 189 -8.09 -5.34 -10.35
CA ASN A 189 -8.94 -6.08 -11.28
C ASN A 189 -10.00 -6.86 -10.50
N ALA A 190 -9.78 -8.16 -10.27
CA ALA A 190 -10.73 -9.01 -9.55
C ALA A 190 -10.31 -9.18 -8.08
N VAL A 191 -11.25 -9.63 -7.25
CA VAL A 191 -10.94 -10.04 -5.87
C VAL A 191 -9.86 -11.11 -5.90
N ALA A 192 -8.81 -10.93 -5.10
CA ALA A 192 -7.76 -11.92 -5.01
C ALA A 192 -8.35 -13.19 -4.38
N PRO A 193 -7.93 -14.39 -4.81
CA PRO A 193 -8.20 -15.58 -4.01
C PRO A 193 -7.64 -15.33 -2.61
N GLU A 194 -8.46 -15.55 -1.57
CA GLU A 194 -8.10 -15.42 -0.15
C GLU A 194 -6.64 -15.84 0.05
N PRO A 195 -5.75 -14.95 0.54
CA PRO A 195 -4.36 -15.31 0.73
C PRO A 195 -4.33 -16.51 1.67
N ILE A 196 -3.78 -17.62 1.17
CA ILE A 196 -3.71 -18.90 1.86
C ILE A 196 -2.76 -18.76 3.07
N SER A 197 -3.23 -18.13 4.14
CA SER A 197 -2.74 -18.36 5.50
C SER A 197 -2.97 -19.83 5.93
N SER A 198 -3.61 -20.65 5.09
CA SER A 198 -3.80 -22.09 5.27
C SER A 198 -2.52 -22.93 5.18
N ILE A 199 -1.41 -22.43 4.61
CA ILE A 199 -0.14 -23.19 4.58
C ILE A 199 0.54 -23.23 5.96
N LEU A 200 0.30 -22.22 6.82
CA LEU A 200 0.81 -22.22 8.20
C LEU A 200 -0.02 -23.07 9.16
N PHE A 201 -1.30 -23.33 8.88
CA PHE A 201 -2.11 -24.25 9.69
C PHE A 201 -1.88 -25.74 9.35
N LEU A 202 -1.52 -26.08 8.09
CA LEU A 202 -1.27 -27.47 7.70
C LEU A 202 0.11 -27.99 8.12
N SER A 203 1.11 -27.11 8.26
CA SER A 203 2.43 -27.49 8.80
C SER A 203 2.43 -27.64 10.33
N GLY A 204 1.62 -26.84 11.05
CA GLY A 204 1.46 -26.96 12.51
C GLY A 204 0.66 -28.18 12.97
N GLY A 205 -0.40 -28.56 12.26
CA GLY A 205 -1.22 -29.74 12.58
C GLY A 205 -0.49 -31.07 12.36
N SER A 206 0.31 -31.15 11.30
CA SER A 206 1.09 -32.35 10.94
C SER A 206 2.19 -32.66 11.98
N PHE A 207 2.79 -31.64 12.57
CA PHE A 207 3.83 -31.81 13.59
C PHE A 207 3.27 -32.29 14.96
N LEU A 208 2.04 -31.90 15.29
CA LEU A 208 1.37 -32.34 16.52
C LEU A 208 0.78 -33.76 16.41
N ALA A 209 0.27 -34.15 15.23
CA ALA A 209 -0.19 -35.52 14.98
C ALA A 209 0.97 -36.54 14.99
N GLY A 210 2.13 -36.19 14.40
CA GLY A 210 3.32 -37.05 14.39
C GLY A 210 3.90 -37.32 15.79
N ARG A 211 3.85 -36.33 16.68
CA ARG A 211 4.32 -36.49 18.08
C ARG A 211 3.46 -37.47 18.89
N ASN A 212 2.14 -37.51 18.68
CA ASN A 212 1.27 -38.43 19.40
C ASN A 212 1.41 -39.88 18.91
N TYR A 213 1.66 -40.10 17.62
CA TYR A 213 1.88 -41.44 17.07
C TYR A 213 3.17 -42.10 17.64
N LEU A 214 4.28 -41.37 17.68
CA LEU A 214 5.55 -41.88 18.20
C LEU A 214 5.52 -42.15 19.71
N ARG A 215 4.76 -41.35 20.48
CA ARG A 215 4.62 -41.53 21.93
C ARG A 215 3.78 -42.76 22.30
N LYS A 216 2.83 -43.16 21.44
CA LYS A 216 2.00 -44.35 21.63
C LYS A 216 2.77 -45.64 21.29
N LYS A 217 3.62 -45.62 20.26
CA LYS A 217 4.44 -46.79 19.86
C LYS A 217 5.47 -47.18 20.93
N ARG A 218 6.03 -46.19 21.64
CA ARG A 218 7.05 -46.39 22.69
C ARG A 218 6.52 -46.92 24.04
N LYS A 219 5.19 -46.97 24.22
CA LYS A 219 4.55 -47.57 25.41
C LYS A 219 4.18 -49.05 25.21
N ASN A 220 4.22 -49.54 23.97
CA ASN A 220 3.84 -50.90 23.60
C ASN A 220 5.04 -51.77 23.17
N SER A 221 6.25 -51.31 23.50
CA SER A 221 7.56 -51.95 23.26
C SER A 221 8.34 -51.92 24.55
#